data_AF-A0A0D2M3P3-F1
#
_entry.id   AF-A0A0D2M3P3-F1
#
_cell.length_a   1.000
_cell.length_b   1.000
_cell.length_c   1.000
_cell.angle_alpha   90.00
_cell.angle_beta   90.00
_cell.angle_gamma   90.00
#
_symmetry.space_group_name_H-M   'P 1'
#
loop_
_entity.id
_entity.type
_entity.pdbx_description
1 polymer ?
#
loop_
_entity_poly.entity_id
_entity_poly.type
_entity_poly.pdbx_seq_one_letter_code
_entity_poly.pdbx_strand_id
1 'polypeptide(L)'
;MYLYNLTLSRPSGIQCAIYGNFSAPKAQELVVSRGRSIELLRPNDSGKLVTVASTDVFGCVRALAAFRLTGASRDYVIMGSDSGRIVILDFKADKGMFVKLAAEWESQLRRRARQFWR
;
A
#
# COMPACT_ATOMS: atom_id res chain seq x y z
N MET A 1 -24.44 -22.89 11.04
CA MET A 1 -23.01 -22.96 11.42
C MET A 1 -22.60 -21.59 11.93
N TYR A 2 -22.19 -21.46 13.20
CA TYR A 2 -21.93 -20.17 13.86
C TYR A 2 -20.52 -20.10 14.43
N LEU A 3 -19.51 -19.86 13.58
CA LEU A 3 -18.12 -19.66 14.01
C LEU A 3 -17.69 -18.22 13.69
N TYR A 4 -16.95 -17.59 14.61
CA TYR A 4 -16.42 -16.23 14.48
C TYR A 4 -14.89 -16.24 14.50
N ASN A 5 -14.28 -15.61 13.50
CA ASN A 5 -12.82 -15.51 13.38
C ASN A 5 -12.35 -14.13 13.88
N LEU A 6 -11.40 -14.11 14.83
CA LEU A 6 -10.80 -12.91 15.39
C LEU A 6 -9.27 -13.04 15.39
N THR A 7 -8.57 -12.02 14.89
CA THR A 7 -7.09 -11.96 14.93
C THR A 7 -6.63 -11.32 16.23
N LEU A 8 -6.02 -12.09 17.13
CA LEU A 8 -5.47 -11.59 18.39
C LEU A 8 -4.14 -10.86 18.20
N SER A 9 -3.24 -11.46 17.43
CA SER A 9 -1.95 -10.88 17.07
C SER A 9 -1.80 -10.88 15.56
N ARG A 10 -1.38 -9.74 15.00
CA ARG A 10 -1.20 -9.59 13.56
C ARG A 10 0.11 -10.26 13.12
N PRO A 11 0.19 -10.75 11.86
CA PRO A 11 1.44 -11.25 11.30
C PRO A 11 2.53 -10.18 11.41
N SER A 12 3.74 -10.56 11.83
CA SER A 12 4.86 -9.63 12.01
C SER A 12 5.87 -9.67 10.86
N GLY A 13 5.91 -10.75 10.08
CA GLY A 13 6.85 -10.89 8.96
C GLY A 13 6.60 -9.87 7.85
N ILE A 14 7.63 -9.12 7.46
CA ILE A 14 7.58 -8.14 6.37
C ILE A 14 8.00 -8.82 5.07
N GLN A 15 7.11 -8.85 4.08
CA GLN A 15 7.38 -9.47 2.77
C GLN A 15 7.88 -8.44 1.75
N CYS A 16 7.30 -7.25 1.77
CA CYS A 16 7.66 -6.15 0.90
C CYS A 16 7.67 -4.85 1.71
N ALA A 17 8.59 -3.94 1.39
CA ALA A 17 8.66 -2.62 1.99
C ALA A 17 9.03 -1.61 0.91
N ILE A 18 8.38 -0.45 0.95
CA ILE A 18 8.69 0.69 0.07
C ILE A 18 8.86 1.94 0.94
N TYR A 19 9.78 2.80 0.51
CA TYR A 19 10.07 4.07 1.14
C TYR A 19 9.50 5.21 0.28
N GLY A 20 8.98 6.25 0.94
CA GLY A 20 8.48 7.44 0.26
C GLY A 20 7.79 8.42 1.20
N ASN A 21 7.17 9.42 0.59
CA ASN A 21 6.44 10.50 1.26
C ASN A 21 4.94 10.29 1.03
N PHE A 22 4.26 9.50 1.88
CA PHE A 22 2.87 9.13 1.64
C PHE A 22 1.89 10.11 2.29
N SER A 23 2.17 10.57 3.51
CA SER A 23 1.30 11.50 4.23
C SER A 23 1.52 12.95 3.84
N ALA A 24 2.77 13.37 3.74
CA ALA A 24 3.16 14.78 3.64
C ALA A 24 4.50 14.96 2.89
N PRO A 25 4.73 16.11 2.24
CA PRO A 25 6.01 16.40 1.61
C PRO A 25 7.16 16.29 2.61
N LYS A 26 8.26 15.65 2.18
CA LYS A 26 9.49 15.40 2.96
C LYS A 26 9.31 14.52 4.20
N ALA A 27 8.13 13.95 4.44
CA ALA A 27 7.96 12.94 5.46
C ALA A 27 8.69 11.65 5.03
N GLN A 28 9.51 11.11 5.92
CA GLN A 28 10.18 9.84 5.71
C GLN A 28 9.31 8.71 6.23
N GLU A 29 8.70 7.95 5.34
CA GLU A 29 7.74 6.92 5.70
C GLU A 29 8.00 5.62 4.97
N LEU A 30 7.57 4.53 5.60
CA LEU A 30 7.76 3.17 5.10
C LEU A 30 6.40 2.51 5.01
N VAL A 31 6.01 2.11 3.81
CA VAL A 31 4.84 1.25 3.63
C VAL A 31 5.32 -0.19 3.58
N VAL A 32 4.82 -1.01 4.50
CA VAL A 32 5.22 -2.42 4.63
C VAL A 32 4.02 -3.32 4.40
N SER A 33 4.25 -4.45 3.74
CA SER A 33 3.29 -5.54 3.66
C SER A 33 3.67 -6.65 4.62
N ARG A 34 2.68 -7.12 5.39
CA ARG A 34 2.77 -8.31 6.24
C ARG A 34 1.88 -9.44 5.73
N GLY A 35 1.90 -9.66 4.41
CA GLY A 35 1.11 -10.68 3.72
C GLY A 35 -0.37 -10.29 3.57
N ARG A 36 -1.13 -10.36 4.67
CA ARG A 36 -2.58 -10.05 4.69
C ARG A 36 -2.89 -8.58 4.92
N SER A 37 -1.96 -7.84 5.53
CA SER A 37 -2.12 -6.43 5.88
C SER A 37 -1.06 -5.56 5.21
N ILE A 38 -1.43 -4.29 5.03
CA ILE A 38 -0.53 -3.21 4.65
C ILE A 38 -0.48 -2.19 5.79
N GLU A 39 0.72 -1.72 6.12
CA GLU A 39 0.94 -0.78 7.21
C GLU A 39 1.80 0.38 6.75
N LEU A 40 1.51 1.58 7.27
CA LEU A 40 2.36 2.76 7.16
C LEU A 40 3.13 2.91 8.46
N LEU A 41 4.45 2.86 8.40
CA LEU A 41 5.35 3.09 9.51
C LEU A 41 6.04 4.44 9.33
N ARG A 42 6.24 5.14 10.44
CA ARG A 42 6.97 6.40 10.50
C ARG A 42 7.95 6.37 11.66
N PRO A 43 9.20 6.83 11.50
CA PRO A 43 10.11 7.03 12.62
C PRO A 43 9.63 8.21 13.47
N ASN A 44 9.63 8.03 14.80
CA ASN A 44 9.46 9.15 15.73
C ASN A 44 10.78 9.94 15.89
N ASP A 45 10.74 11.04 16.64
CA ASP A 45 11.93 11.88 16.91
C ASP A 45 13.05 11.14 17.67
N SER A 46 12.72 10.06 18.38
CA SER A 46 13.66 9.16 19.05
C SER A 46 14.23 8.07 18.12
N GLY A 47 13.88 8.07 16.83
CA GLY A 47 14.29 7.07 15.84
C GLY A 47 13.54 5.73 15.90
N LYS A 48 12.50 5.61 16.73
CA LYS A 48 11.69 4.37 16.81
C LYS A 48 10.62 4.36 15.72
N LEU A 49 10.45 3.22 15.05
CA LEU A 49 9.38 3.05 14.08
C LEU A 49 8.03 2.86 14.78
N VAL A 50 7.07 3.71 14.43
CA VAL A 50 5.69 3.69 14.92
C VAL A 50 4.75 3.41 13.76
N THR A 51 3.78 2.52 13.98
CA THR A 51 2.72 2.25 13.00
C THR A 51 1.70 3.38 13.02
N VAL A 52 1.59 4.11 11.91
CA VAL A 52 0.63 5.21 11.71
C VAL A 52 -0.73 4.67 11.29
N ALA A 53 -0.73 3.71 10.36
CA ALA A 53 -1.95 3.09 9.86
C ALA A 53 -1.71 1.61 9.57
N SER A 54 -2.73 0.79 9.79
CA SER A 54 -2.72 -0.64 9.45
C SER A 54 -4.07 -0.98 8.83
N THR A 55 -4.05 -1.63 7.67
CA THR A 55 -5.25 -1.98 6.91
C THR A 55 -5.13 -3.41 6.40
N ASP A 56 -6.14 -4.22 6.66
CA ASP A 56 -6.22 -5.58 6.13
C ASP A 56 -6.66 -5.53 4.66
N VAL A 57 -5.89 -6.19 3.78
CA VAL A 57 -6.15 -6.27 2.34
C VAL A 57 -7.07 -7.44 2.00
N PHE A 58 -7.20 -8.42 2.91
CA PHE A 58 -7.95 -9.67 2.71
C PHE A 58 -7.51 -10.45 1.46
N GLY A 59 -6.20 -10.48 1.21
CA GLY A 59 -5.55 -11.24 0.16
C GLY A 59 -4.06 -11.37 0.46
N CYS A 60 -3.29 -11.82 -0.53
CA CYS A 60 -1.83 -11.90 -0.43
C CYS A 60 -1.20 -10.78 -1.27
N VAL A 61 -0.52 -9.84 -0.61
CA VAL A 61 0.26 -8.80 -1.30
C VAL A 61 1.57 -9.40 -1.78
N ARG A 62 1.80 -9.35 -3.10
CA ARG A 62 2.99 -9.96 -3.74
C ARG A 62 4.00 -8.94 -4.23
N ALA A 63 3.55 -7.73 -4.52
CA ALA A 63 4.40 -6.64 -4.98
C ALA A 63 3.88 -5.29 -4.47
N LEU A 64 4.80 -4.44 -4.06
CA LEU A 64 4.55 -3.04 -3.74
C LEU A 64 5.53 -2.16 -4.51
N ALA A 65 5.05 -1.03 -5.01
CA ALA A 65 5.88 0.01 -5.60
C ALA A 65 5.35 1.39 -5.21
N ALA A 66 6.26 2.35 -5.02
CA ALA A 66 5.90 3.75 -4.85
C ALA A 66 6.05 4.49 -6.18
N PHE A 67 5.17 5.43 -6.46
CA PHE A 67 5.36 6.37 -7.57
C PHE A 67 4.86 7.76 -7.22
N ARG A 68 5.48 8.76 -7.85
CA ARG A 68 5.13 10.17 -7.73
C ARG A 68 4.66 10.69 -9.07
N LEU A 69 3.53 11.39 -9.08
CA LEU A 69 3.12 12.14 -10.26
C LEU A 69 4.01 13.39 -10.42
N THR A 70 4.28 13.78 -11.67
CA THR A 70 5.08 14.97 -11.96
C THR A 70 4.45 16.22 -11.35
N GLY A 71 5.21 16.94 -10.53
CA GLY A 71 4.71 18.11 -9.81
C GLY A 71 3.92 17.80 -8.53
N ALA A 72 3.64 16.52 -8.23
CA ALA A 72 3.06 16.12 -6.96
C ALA A 72 4.12 16.08 -5.85
N SER A 73 3.68 16.36 -4.63
CA SER A 73 4.52 16.38 -3.44
C SER A 73 4.41 15.10 -2.59
N ARG A 74 3.47 14.21 -2.94
CA ARG A 74 3.15 12.96 -2.25
C ARG A 74 3.29 11.78 -3.20
N ASP A 75 3.64 10.65 -2.61
CA ASP A 75 3.76 9.36 -3.29
C ASP A 75 2.49 8.55 -3.15
N TYR A 76 2.17 7.83 -4.22
CA TYR A 76 1.11 6.85 -4.27
C TYR A 76 1.70 5.44 -4.17
N VAL A 77 0.91 4.51 -3.69
CA VAL A 77 1.29 3.11 -3.56
C VAL A 77 0.61 2.30 -4.66
N ILE A 78 1.40 1.57 -5.44
CA ILE A 78 0.91 0.53 -6.33
C ILE A 78 1.02 -0.80 -5.58
N MET A 79 -0.08 -1.53 -5.55
CA MET A 79 -0.17 -2.84 -4.94
C MET A 79 -0.56 -3.88 -6.00
N GLY A 80 0.23 -4.95 -6.08
CA GLY A 80 -0.11 -6.18 -6.77
C GLY A 80 -0.48 -7.27 -5.77
N SER A 81 -1.72 -7.76 -5.84
CA SER A 81 -2.19 -8.88 -5.02
C SER A 81 -2.46 -10.13 -5.87
N ASP A 82 -2.69 -11.26 -5.21
CA ASP A 82 -3.27 -12.48 -5.75
C ASP A 82 -4.60 -12.30 -6.51
N SER A 83 -5.33 -11.20 -6.31
CA SER A 83 -6.59 -10.90 -7.03
C SER A 83 -6.46 -10.72 -8.56
N GLY A 84 -5.24 -10.64 -9.09
CA GLY A 84 -4.98 -10.37 -10.51
C GLY A 84 -5.28 -8.92 -10.93
N ARG A 85 -5.51 -8.03 -9.95
CA ARG A 85 -5.69 -6.59 -10.16
C ARG A 85 -4.47 -5.83 -9.64
N ILE A 86 -4.14 -4.77 -10.37
CA ILE A 86 -3.21 -3.73 -9.92
C ILE A 86 -4.07 -2.64 -9.29
N VAL A 87 -3.74 -2.30 -8.03
CA VAL A 87 -4.49 -1.32 -7.23
C VAL A 87 -3.58 -0.14 -6.92
N ILE A 88 -4.09 1.07 -7.13
CA ILE A 88 -3.43 2.31 -6.74
C ILE A 88 -4.09 2.82 -5.46
N LEU A 89 -3.28 3.02 -4.43
CA LEU A 89 -3.69 3.50 -3.12
C LEU A 89 -3.09 4.88 -2.85
N ASP A 90 -3.90 5.75 -2.26
CA ASP A 90 -3.53 7.05 -1.72
C ASP A 90 -3.69 7.04 -0.20
N PHE A 91 -2.73 7.57 0.53
CA PHE A 91 -2.82 7.65 1.98
C PHE A 91 -3.40 9.00 2.40
N LYS A 92 -4.58 8.99 3.04
CA LYS A 92 -5.20 10.21 3.58
C LYS A 92 -4.83 10.36 5.05
N ALA A 93 -3.87 11.25 5.33
CA ALA A 93 -3.42 11.58 6.68
C ALA A 93 -4.58 12.05 7.58
N ASP A 94 -5.53 12.82 7.04
CA ASP A 94 -6.70 13.33 7.78
C ASP A 94 -7.56 12.21 8.37
N LYS A 95 -7.63 11.07 7.68
CA LYS A 95 -8.44 9.91 8.07
C LYS A 95 -7.59 8.76 8.64
N GLY A 96 -6.27 8.84 8.55
CA GLY A 96 -5.36 7.75 8.90
C GLY A 96 -5.61 6.45 8.13
N MET A 97 -6.09 6.53 6.88
CA MET A 97 -6.49 5.35 6.10
C MET A 97 -5.97 5.39 4.66
N PHE A 98 -5.76 4.19 4.11
CA PHE A 98 -5.52 4.01 2.68
C PHE A 98 -6.84 4.08 1.92
N VAL A 99 -6.89 4.95 0.91
CA VAL A 99 -8.02 5.11 0.00
C VAL A 99 -7.63 4.54 -1.35
N LYS A 100 -8.46 3.63 -1.87
CA LYS A 100 -8.30 3.09 -3.21
C LYS A 100 -8.69 4.14 -4.25
N LEU A 101 -7.74 4.55 -5.08
CA LEU A 101 -7.98 5.48 -6.19
C LEU A 101 -8.43 4.74 -7.46
N ALA A 102 -7.73 3.67 -7.81
CA ALA A 102 -8.00 2.90 -9.02
C ALA A 102 -7.73 1.42 -8.78
N ALA A 103 -8.45 0.58 -9.50
CA ALA A 103 -8.19 -0.85 -9.57
C ALA A 103 -8.46 -1.34 -11.00
N GLU A 104 -7.43 -1.86 -11.65
CA GLU A 104 -7.54 -2.39 -13.00
C GLU A 104 -7.00 -3.82 -13.06
N TRP A 105 -7.51 -4.60 -14.00
CA TRP A 105 -6.99 -5.93 -14.27
C TRP A 105 -5.63 -5.83 -14.94
N GLU A 106 -4.64 -6.60 -14.47
CA GLU A 106 -3.30 -6.58 -15.06
C GLU A 106 -3.35 -6.89 -16.57
N SER A 107 -4.20 -7.83 -16.96
CA SER A 107 -4.39 -8.23 -18.37
C SER A 107 -4.89 -7.08 -19.25
N GLN A 108 -5.78 -6.22 -18.73
CA GLN A 108 -6.30 -5.06 -19.45
C GLN A 108 -5.27 -3.93 -19.51
N LEU A 109 -4.57 -3.66 -18.40
CA LEU A 109 -3.48 -2.68 -18.35
C LEU A 109 -2.39 -3.02 -19.36
N ARG A 110 -1.97 -4.29 -19.42
CA ARG A 110 -0.98 -4.78 -20.41
C ARG A 110 -1.45 -4.61 -21.86
N ARG A 111 -2.75 -4.66 -22.14
CA ARG A 111 -3.29 -4.43 -23.49
C ARG A 111 -3.24 -2.94 -23.86
N ARG A 112 -3.66 -2.07 -22.94
CA ARG A 112 -3.62 -0.61 -23.12
C ARG A 112 -2.20 -0.07 -23.26
N ALA A 113 -1.29 -0.51 -22.39
CA ALA A 113 0.12 -0.14 -22.49
C ALA A 113 0.67 -0.51 -23.89
N ARG A 114 0.40 -1.72 -24.38
CA ARG A 114 0.83 -2.14 -25.72
C ARG A 114 0.22 -1.32 -26.86
N GLN A 115 -0.99 -0.79 -26.70
CA GLN A 115 -1.62 0.09 -27.69
C GLN A 115 -1.06 1.52 -27.65
N PHE A 116 -0.64 2.00 -26.48
CA PHE A 116 -0.08 3.34 -26.32
C PHE A 116 1.37 3.46 -26.83
N TRP A 117 2.14 2.38 -26.79
CA TRP A 117 3.52 2.31 -27.29
C TRP A 117 3.61 1.87 -28.77
N ARG A 118 2.50 1.91 -29.51
CA ARG A 118 2.45 1.77 -30.97
C ARG A 118 1.99 3.08 -31.58
#